data_AF-A0A0Q4B967-F1
#
_entry.id   AF-A0A0Q4B967-F1
#
_cell.length_a   1.000
_cell.length_b   1.000
_cell.length_c   1.000
_cell.angle_alpha   90.00
_cell.angle_beta   90.00
_cell.angle_gamma   90.00
#
_symmetry.space_group_name_H-M   'P 1'
#
loop_
_entity.id
_entity.type
_entity.pdbx_description
1 polymer ?
#
loop_
_entity_poly.entity_id
_entity_poly.type
_entity_poly.pdbx_seq_one_letter_code
_entity_poly.pdbx_strand_id
1 'polypeptide(L)'
;MDRILAMFDRHPSQRKVAALMLRYGISVREDGNAYCNDVEISHSALGRAAGADRRVAKSTIDKIYRTPALMDVFSRMRSMAMLSEVAPKIGCTALEIVPVDARMPGILAGVASAIYDAGVSVRQAVIDDTGIQENARLIIVLDGPLPSEYLPRIRSCKGVDKIILR
;
A
#
# COMPACT_ATOMS: atom_id res chain seq x y z
N MET A 1 -3.23 -1.98 11.43
CA MET A 1 -3.13 -0.50 11.54
C MET A 1 -4.15 0.10 12.50
N ASP A 2 -5.23 -0.63 12.82
CA ASP A 2 -6.38 -0.09 13.56
C ASP A 2 -6.03 0.43 14.96
N ARG A 3 -5.13 -0.23 15.68
CA ARG A 3 -4.66 0.23 17.00
C ARG A 3 -4.04 1.63 16.96
N ILE A 4 -3.28 1.95 15.91
CA ILE A 4 -2.63 3.26 15.75
C ILE A 4 -3.67 4.32 15.39
N LEU A 5 -4.59 4.00 14.47
CA LEU A 5 -5.67 4.92 14.09
C LEU A 5 -6.66 5.17 15.22
N ALA A 6 -6.92 4.17 16.09
CA ALA A 6 -7.78 4.30 17.26
C ALA A 6 -7.32 5.39 18.24
N MET A 7 -6.02 5.67 18.29
CA MET A 7 -5.47 6.77 19.10
C MET A 7 -5.96 8.15 18.61
N PHE A 8 -6.58 8.23 17.43
CA PHE A 8 -7.16 9.45 16.85
C PHE A 8 -8.69 9.45 16.83
N ASP A 9 -9.39 8.51 17.46
CA ASP A 9 -10.86 8.41 17.36
C ASP A 9 -11.62 9.64 17.87
N ARG A 10 -11.06 10.34 18.87
CA ARG A 10 -11.59 11.61 19.36
C ARG A 10 -11.32 12.80 18.43
N HIS A 11 -10.56 12.61 17.35
CA HIS A 11 -10.11 13.65 16.44
C HIS A 11 -10.22 13.19 14.96
N PRO A 12 -11.44 13.13 14.38
CA PRO A 12 -11.67 12.55 13.05
C PRO A 12 -10.81 13.16 11.94
N SER A 13 -10.59 14.48 11.96
CA SER A 13 -9.76 15.16 10.96
C SER A 13 -8.27 14.77 11.08
N GLN A 14 -7.76 14.57 12.30
CA GLN A 14 -6.40 14.06 12.50
C GLN A 14 -6.29 12.59 12.08
N ARG A 15 -7.34 11.78 12.36
CA ARG A 15 -7.41 10.37 11.93
C ARG A 15 -7.27 10.25 10.42
N LYS A 16 -7.91 11.14 9.64
CA LYS A 16 -7.76 11.19 8.17
C LYS A 16 -6.32 11.45 7.73
N VAL A 17 -5.64 12.42 8.35
CA VAL A 17 -4.23 12.73 8.07
C VAL A 17 -3.33 11.53 8.41
N ALA A 18 -3.50 10.95 9.61
CA ALA A 18 -2.72 9.80 10.05
C ALA A 18 -2.94 8.56 9.15
N ALA A 19 -4.18 8.31 8.71
CA ALA A 19 -4.51 7.23 7.78
C ALA A 19 -3.82 7.42 6.42
N LEU A 20 -3.81 8.65 5.89
CA LEU A 20 -3.09 8.97 4.65
C LEU A 20 -1.58 8.77 4.81
N MET A 21 -1.00 9.21 5.93
CA MET A 21 0.41 9.00 6.21
C MET A 21 0.78 7.51 6.26
N LEU A 22 -0.02 6.69 6.96
CA LEU A 22 0.17 5.24 7.00
C LEU A 22 0.06 4.60 5.61
N ARG A 23 -0.95 4.99 4.82
CA ARG A 23 -1.18 4.47 3.47
C ARG A 23 -0.02 4.76 2.52
N TYR A 24 0.57 5.95 2.61
CA TYR A 24 1.66 6.39 1.72
C TYR A 24 3.06 6.17 2.29
N GLY A 25 3.17 5.58 3.48
CA GLY A 25 4.47 5.37 4.12
C GLY A 25 5.17 6.67 4.53
N ILE A 26 4.41 7.73 4.78
CA ILE A 26 4.95 9.01 5.24
C ILE A 26 5.39 8.87 6.69
N SER A 27 6.64 9.17 6.96
CA SER A 27 7.24 9.09 8.29
C SER A 27 7.20 10.40 9.04
N VAL A 28 7.39 10.35 10.36
CA VAL A 28 7.72 11.50 11.21
C VAL A 28 9.10 11.26 11.81
N ARG A 29 10.04 12.20 11.63
CA ARG A 29 11.42 12.06 12.10
C ARG A 29 11.63 12.79 13.44
N GLU A 30 12.85 12.67 13.98
CA GLU A 30 13.23 13.21 15.31
C GLU A 30 13.17 14.74 15.40
N ASP A 31 13.20 15.42 14.26
CA ASP A 31 13.00 16.86 14.14
C ASP A 31 11.52 17.29 14.19
N GLY A 32 10.61 16.33 14.25
CA GLY A 32 9.18 16.56 14.31
C GLY A 32 8.54 16.92 12.96
N ASN A 33 9.22 16.67 11.83
CA ASN A 33 8.68 16.92 10.50
C ASN A 33 8.26 15.62 9.79
N ALA A 34 7.39 15.77 8.78
CA ALA A 34 6.88 14.64 7.98
C ALA A 34 7.72 14.44 6.71
N TYR A 35 7.94 13.19 6.32
CA TYR A 35 8.84 12.85 5.22
C TYR A 35 8.29 11.77 4.29
N CYS A 36 8.48 11.96 2.98
CA CYS A 36 8.46 10.89 1.98
C CYS A 36 9.91 10.49 1.73
N ASN A 37 10.38 9.44 2.42
CA ASN A 37 11.79 9.09 2.47
C ASN A 37 12.64 10.32 2.77
N ASP A 38 13.50 10.80 1.86
CA ASP A 38 14.40 11.94 2.11
C ASP A 38 13.82 13.30 1.70
N VAL A 39 12.54 13.35 1.33
CA VAL A 39 11.83 14.57 0.94
C VAL A 39 10.92 15.02 2.08
N GLU A 40 11.21 16.19 2.65
CA GLU A 40 10.34 16.80 3.66
C GLU A 40 8.99 17.24 3.04
N ILE A 41 7.89 16.94 3.72
CA ILE A 41 6.54 17.28 3.30
C ILE A 41 6.01 18.42 4.15
N SER A 42 5.73 19.56 3.50
CA SER A 42 5.12 20.69 4.21
C SER A 42 3.73 20.34 4.77
N HIS A 43 3.40 20.93 5.93
CA HIS A 43 2.08 20.84 6.55
C HIS A 43 0.92 21.17 5.60
N SER A 44 1.10 22.16 4.72
CA SER A 44 0.09 22.58 3.75
C SER A 44 -0.14 21.53 2.67
N ALA A 45 0.93 20.90 2.16
CA ALA A 45 0.82 19.84 1.18
C ALA A 45 0.13 18.60 1.79
N LEU A 46 0.53 18.22 3.01
CA LEU A 46 -0.06 17.09 3.72
C LEU A 46 -1.54 17.32 4.05
N GLY A 47 -1.88 18.51 4.56
CA GLY A 47 -3.26 18.90 4.86
C GLY A 47 -4.13 18.82 3.60
N ARG A 48 -3.71 19.46 2.51
CA ARG A 48 -4.44 19.43 1.24
C ARG A 48 -4.64 18.01 0.71
N ALA A 49 -3.61 17.17 0.74
CA ALA A 49 -3.71 15.77 0.30
C ALA A 49 -4.71 14.95 1.15
N ALA A 50 -4.84 15.25 2.44
CA ALA A 50 -5.78 14.61 3.34
C ALA A 50 -7.18 15.26 3.38
N GLY A 51 -7.41 16.31 2.57
CA GLY A 51 -8.66 17.09 2.61
C GLY A 51 -8.87 17.84 3.93
N ALA A 52 -7.79 18.31 4.56
CA ALA A 52 -7.79 18.98 5.84
C ALA A 52 -6.98 20.29 5.81
N ASP A 53 -7.21 21.18 6.79
CA ASP A 53 -6.41 22.40 6.94
C ASP A 53 -4.98 22.10 7.39
N ARG A 54 -4.01 22.95 7.02
CA ARG A 54 -2.60 22.80 7.40
C ARG A 54 -2.38 22.72 8.92
N ARG A 55 -3.25 23.37 9.71
CA ARG A 55 -3.20 23.33 11.19
C ARG A 55 -3.57 21.96 11.72
N VAL A 56 -4.50 21.25 11.06
CA VAL A 56 -4.84 19.86 11.40
C VAL A 56 -3.64 18.96 11.12
N ALA A 57 -3.01 19.11 9.95
CA ALA A 57 -1.80 18.35 9.62
C ALA A 57 -0.69 18.57 10.66
N LYS A 58 -0.39 19.83 10.98
CA LYS A 58 0.57 20.17 12.05
C LYS A 58 0.20 19.53 13.39
N SER A 59 -1.04 19.67 13.84
CA SER A 59 -1.48 19.10 15.12
C SER A 59 -1.39 17.56 15.14
N THR A 60 -1.56 16.92 13.99
CA THR A 60 -1.42 15.46 13.85
C THR A 60 0.03 15.05 13.99
N ILE A 61 0.94 15.74 13.30
CA ILE A 61 2.39 15.49 13.40
C ILE A 61 2.89 15.78 14.82
N ASP A 62 2.50 16.89 15.44
CA ASP A 62 2.84 17.24 16.83
C ASP A 62 2.40 16.12 17.80
N LYS A 63 1.19 15.58 17.59
CA LYS A 63 0.66 14.48 18.39
C LYS A 63 1.43 13.18 18.17
N ILE A 64 1.77 12.83 16.92
CA ILE A 64 2.61 11.67 16.60
C ILE A 64 3.93 11.81 17.33
N TYR A 65 4.61 12.95 17.14
CA TYR A 65 5.93 13.25 17.71
C TYR A 65 5.98 13.12 19.23
N ARG A 66 4.96 13.63 19.93
CA ARG A 66 4.89 13.63 21.40
C ARG A 66 4.41 12.31 22.00
N THR A 67 3.93 11.38 21.18
CA THR A 67 3.38 10.11 21.66
C THR A 67 4.33 8.96 21.32
N PRO A 68 5.04 8.39 22.31
CA PRO A 68 6.05 7.35 22.04
C PRO A 68 5.55 6.18 21.20
N ALA A 69 4.34 5.69 21.48
CA ALA A 69 3.73 4.59 20.73
C ALA A 69 3.42 4.93 19.25
N LEU A 70 3.14 6.21 18.95
CA LEU A 70 2.97 6.67 17.57
C LEU A 70 4.32 6.82 16.89
N MET A 71 5.30 7.44 17.55
CA MET A 71 6.66 7.57 17.01
C MET A 71 7.30 6.23 16.68
N ASP A 72 7.11 5.20 17.52
CA ASP A 72 7.63 3.86 17.27
C ASP A 72 7.19 3.28 15.90
N VAL A 73 5.99 3.65 15.45
CA VAL A 73 5.49 3.26 14.13
C VAL A 73 5.91 4.27 13.06
N PHE A 74 5.54 5.54 13.22
CA PHE A 74 5.69 6.55 12.18
C PHE A 74 7.14 6.87 11.83
N SER A 75 8.09 6.75 12.78
CA SER A 75 9.52 6.96 12.47
C SER A 75 10.13 5.88 11.57
N ARG A 76 9.51 4.69 11.50
CA ARG A 76 9.99 3.55 10.72
C ARG A 76 9.27 3.37 9.39
N MET A 77 8.26 4.19 9.12
CA MET A 77 7.54 4.16 7.84
C MET A 77 8.46 4.56 6.69
N ARG A 78 8.26 3.92 5.54
CA ARG A 78 8.94 4.24 4.29
C ARG A 78 7.97 4.21 3.13
N SER A 79 8.12 5.17 2.23
CA SER A 79 7.35 5.22 0.99
C SER A 79 8.00 4.30 -0.05
N MET A 80 7.20 3.52 -0.76
CA MET A 80 7.63 2.63 -1.84
C MET A 80 6.89 2.99 -3.13
N ALA A 81 7.59 2.93 -4.27
CA ALA A 81 6.96 3.12 -5.57
C ALA A 81 6.05 1.93 -5.93
N MET A 82 4.86 2.21 -6.44
CA MET A 82 3.98 1.21 -7.05
C MET A 82 4.32 1.09 -8.54
N LEU A 83 4.78 -0.07 -8.98
CA LEU A 83 5.26 -0.28 -10.35
C LEU A 83 4.15 -0.67 -11.34
N SER A 84 2.94 -1.01 -10.85
CA SER A 84 1.87 -1.55 -11.70
C SER A 84 1.48 -0.63 -12.86
N GLU A 85 1.40 0.68 -12.63
CA GLU A 85 1.01 1.66 -13.66
C GLU A 85 2.10 1.89 -14.72
N VAL A 86 3.36 1.60 -14.38
CA VAL A 86 4.50 1.81 -15.28
C VAL A 86 5.03 0.51 -15.88
N ALA A 87 4.51 -0.64 -15.43
CA ALA A 87 5.05 -1.95 -15.74
C ALA A 87 5.23 -2.19 -17.26
N PRO A 88 4.22 -1.97 -18.13
CA PRO A 88 4.39 -2.19 -19.58
C PRO A 88 5.48 -1.30 -20.21
N LYS A 89 5.74 -0.13 -19.63
CA LYS A 89 6.75 0.83 -20.14
C LYS A 89 8.17 0.43 -19.79
N ILE A 90 8.36 -0.40 -18.76
CA ILE A 90 9.67 -0.85 -18.27
C ILE A 90 9.93 -2.33 -18.57
N GLY A 91 9.21 -2.90 -19.53
CA GLY A 91 9.34 -4.31 -19.92
C GLY A 91 8.79 -5.30 -18.89
N CYS A 92 7.93 -4.84 -17.98
CA CYS A 92 7.24 -5.69 -17.01
C CYS A 92 5.80 -5.99 -17.42
N THR A 93 5.23 -7.01 -16.80
CA THR A 93 3.79 -7.29 -16.82
C THR A 93 3.19 -7.01 -15.45
N ALA A 94 2.09 -6.26 -15.36
CA ALA A 94 1.36 -6.09 -14.11
C ALA A 94 0.07 -6.94 -14.10
N LEU A 95 -0.05 -7.78 -13.09
CA LEU A 95 -1.21 -8.59 -12.78
C LEU A 95 -1.90 -8.02 -11.55
N GLU A 96 -3.19 -7.76 -11.65
CA GLU A 96 -4.05 -7.47 -10.52
C GLU A 96 -4.99 -8.64 -10.29
N ILE A 97 -4.87 -9.26 -9.12
CA ILE A 97 -5.65 -10.40 -8.69
C ILE A 97 -6.76 -9.90 -7.77
N VAL A 98 -7.99 -10.10 -8.21
CA VAL A 98 -9.21 -9.84 -7.44
C VAL A 98 -9.54 -11.12 -6.66
N PRO A 99 -9.48 -11.09 -5.32
CA PRO A 99 -9.80 -12.26 -4.52
C PRO A 99 -11.33 -12.43 -4.39
N VAL A 100 -11.78 -13.68 -4.24
CA VAL A 100 -13.18 -13.97 -3.84
C VAL A 100 -13.42 -13.46 -2.42
N ASP A 101 -12.47 -13.71 -1.52
CA ASP A 101 -12.39 -13.11 -0.18
C ASP A 101 -10.90 -12.94 0.17
N ALA A 102 -10.50 -11.70 0.44
CA ALA A 102 -9.12 -11.33 0.74
C ALA A 102 -8.54 -12.02 2.01
N ARG A 103 -9.39 -12.56 2.89
CA ARG A 103 -8.97 -13.31 4.10
C ARG A 103 -8.59 -14.75 3.81
N MET A 104 -8.93 -15.27 2.63
CA MET A 104 -8.63 -16.65 2.31
C MET A 104 -7.12 -16.88 2.24
N PRO A 105 -6.56 -17.79 3.05
CA PRO A 105 -5.15 -18.11 2.97
C PRO A 105 -4.83 -18.83 1.66
N GLY A 106 -3.61 -18.62 1.16
CA GLY A 106 -3.06 -19.38 0.03
C GLY A 106 -3.28 -18.76 -1.35
N ILE A 107 -4.00 -17.63 -1.49
CA ILE A 107 -4.15 -16.94 -2.78
C ILE A 107 -2.78 -16.57 -3.36
N LEU A 108 -1.96 -15.84 -2.59
CA LEU A 108 -0.60 -15.46 -3.01
C LEU A 108 0.26 -16.69 -3.32
N ALA A 109 0.17 -17.75 -2.51
CA ALA A 109 0.95 -18.97 -2.73
C ALA A 109 0.59 -19.67 -4.05
N GLY A 110 -0.71 -19.78 -4.35
CA GLY A 110 -1.19 -20.38 -5.60
C GLY A 110 -0.73 -19.57 -6.82
N VAL A 111 -0.91 -18.24 -6.77
CA VAL A 111 -0.49 -17.36 -7.86
C VAL A 111 1.03 -17.38 -8.03
N ALA A 112 1.80 -17.32 -6.94
CA ALA A 112 3.27 -17.39 -7.00
C ALA A 112 3.77 -18.72 -7.56
N SER A 113 3.12 -19.85 -7.23
CA SER A 113 3.46 -21.15 -7.82
C SER A 113 3.23 -21.17 -9.33
N ALA A 114 2.09 -20.65 -9.81
CA ALA A 114 1.80 -20.60 -11.23
C ALA A 114 2.78 -19.71 -12.01
N ILE A 115 3.25 -18.61 -11.40
CA ILE A 115 4.29 -17.73 -11.94
C ILE A 115 5.65 -18.44 -11.98
N TYR A 116 6.00 -19.17 -10.91
CA TYR A 116 7.22 -19.98 -10.84
C TYR A 116 7.26 -21.02 -11.96
N ASP A 117 6.16 -21.74 -12.18
CA ASP A 117 6.05 -22.74 -13.25
C ASP A 117 6.18 -22.11 -14.65
N ALA A 118 5.78 -20.84 -14.80
CA ALA A 118 5.96 -20.06 -16.03
C ALA A 118 7.41 -19.61 -16.25
N GLY A 119 8.30 -19.78 -15.26
CA GLY A 119 9.69 -19.35 -15.34
C GLY A 119 9.89 -17.83 -15.31
N VAL A 120 8.92 -17.07 -14.79
CA VAL A 120 8.96 -15.61 -14.77
C VAL A 120 9.26 -15.10 -13.35
N SER A 121 10.15 -14.11 -13.22
CA SER A 121 10.50 -13.54 -11.92
C SER A 121 9.48 -12.49 -11.47
N VAL A 122 9.27 -12.37 -10.15
CA VAL A 122 8.44 -11.33 -9.54
C VAL A 122 9.33 -10.15 -9.15
N ARG A 123 9.03 -8.97 -9.69
CA ARG A 123 9.70 -7.70 -9.36
C ARG A 123 9.04 -6.97 -8.20
N GLN A 124 7.72 -7.07 -8.06
CA GLN A 124 6.99 -6.48 -6.94
C GLN A 124 5.73 -7.31 -6.65
N ALA A 125 5.43 -7.54 -5.38
CA ALA A 125 4.17 -8.11 -4.93
C ALA A 125 3.64 -7.27 -3.76
N VAL A 126 2.50 -6.62 -3.94
CA VAL A 126 1.90 -5.69 -2.96
C VAL A 126 0.41 -5.97 -2.84
N ILE A 127 -0.11 -5.87 -1.62
CA ILE A 127 -1.55 -5.84 -1.39
C ILE A 127 -1.97 -4.38 -1.36
N ASP A 128 -2.75 -3.96 -2.36
CA ASP A 128 -3.42 -2.66 -2.34
C ASP A 128 -4.72 -2.81 -1.56
N ASP A 129 -4.67 -2.45 -0.28
CA ASP A 129 -5.82 -2.44 0.63
C ASP A 129 -6.07 -1.00 1.08
N THR A 130 -7.26 -0.50 0.75
CA THR A 130 -7.72 0.85 1.12
C THR A 130 -8.39 0.90 2.48
N GLY A 131 -8.38 -0.20 3.25
CA GLY A 131 -9.14 -0.39 4.48
C GLY A 131 -10.58 -0.85 4.23
N ILE A 132 -10.93 -1.12 2.96
CA ILE A 132 -12.20 -1.71 2.52
C ILE A 132 -11.85 -3.05 1.91
N GLN A 133 -12.23 -4.12 2.59
CA GLN A 133 -11.78 -5.48 2.27
C GLN A 133 -12.17 -5.91 0.86
N GLU A 134 -13.35 -5.51 0.38
CA GLU A 134 -13.85 -5.81 -0.97
C GLU A 134 -12.99 -5.18 -2.08
N ASN A 135 -12.27 -4.12 -1.73
CA ASN A 135 -11.35 -3.41 -2.62
C ASN A 135 -9.92 -3.93 -2.51
N ALA A 136 -9.62 -4.89 -1.64
CA ALA A 136 -8.28 -5.43 -1.53
C ALA A 136 -7.90 -6.15 -2.84
N ARG A 137 -6.72 -5.80 -3.36
CA ARG A 137 -6.17 -6.38 -4.59
C ARG A 137 -4.75 -6.85 -4.34
N LEU A 138 -4.42 -8.04 -4.83
CA LEU A 138 -3.03 -8.47 -4.90
C LEU A 138 -2.48 -8.02 -6.25
N ILE A 139 -1.53 -7.10 -6.21
CA ILE A 139 -0.80 -6.59 -7.37
C ILE A 139 0.53 -7.33 -7.45
N ILE A 140 0.80 -7.97 -8.59
CA ILE A 140 2.07 -8.63 -8.88
C ILE A 140 2.63 -8.04 -10.17
N VAL A 141 3.86 -7.53 -10.09
CA VAL A 141 4.62 -7.07 -11.25
C VAL A 141 5.69 -8.10 -11.57
N LEU A 142 5.64 -8.63 -12.78
CA LEU A 142 6.54 -9.63 -13.32
C LEU A 142 7.65 -8.97 -14.15
N ASP A 143 8.84 -9.56 -14.12
CA ASP A 143 9.95 -9.16 -14.99
C ASP A 143 9.83 -9.86 -16.35
N GLY A 144 9.32 -9.14 -17.34
CA GLY A 144 8.99 -9.70 -18.66
C GLY A 144 7.51 -10.10 -18.85
N PRO A 145 7.19 -10.69 -20.00
CA PRO A 145 5.85 -11.15 -20.35
C PRO A 145 5.47 -12.43 -19.59
N LEU A 146 4.20 -12.55 -19.19
CA LEU A 146 3.63 -13.83 -18.76
C LEU A 146 3.18 -14.64 -20.01
N PRO A 147 3.67 -15.88 -20.21
CA PRO A 147 3.18 -16.72 -21.30
C PRO A 147 1.67 -17.01 -21.13
N SER A 148 0.92 -16.83 -22.21
CA SER A 148 -0.55 -16.79 -22.19
C SER A 148 -1.21 -18.06 -21.64
N GLU A 149 -0.56 -19.21 -21.81
CA GLU A 149 -0.99 -20.51 -21.32
C GLU A 149 -1.02 -20.63 -19.79
N TYR A 150 -0.32 -19.74 -19.07
CA TYR A 150 -0.34 -19.70 -17.61
C TYR A 150 -1.46 -18.82 -17.03
N LEU A 151 -2.09 -17.94 -17.83
CA LEU A 151 -3.22 -17.13 -17.36
C LEU A 151 -4.41 -17.98 -16.84
N PRO A 152 -4.86 -19.05 -17.54
CA PRO A 152 -5.89 -19.94 -17.03
C PRO A 152 -5.49 -20.61 -15.72
N ARG A 153 -4.21 -20.99 -15.57
CA ARG A 153 -3.70 -21.62 -14.35
C ARG A 153 -3.81 -20.66 -13.16
N ILE A 154 -3.36 -19.41 -13.31
CA ILE A 154 -3.51 -18.38 -12.27
C ILE A 154 -5.00 -18.15 -11.95
N ARG A 155 -5.87 -18.13 -12.97
CA ARG A 155 -7.31 -17.90 -12.77
C ARG A 155 -7.99 -19.05 -12.02
N SER A 156 -7.47 -20.26 -12.17
CA SER A 156 -7.96 -21.45 -11.46
C SER A 156 -7.44 -21.56 -10.03
N CYS A 157 -6.51 -20.70 -9.60
CA CYS A 157 -6.00 -20.71 -8.24
C CYS A 157 -7.13 -20.45 -7.24
N LYS A 158 -7.12 -21.23 -6.15
CA LYS A 158 -8.11 -21.11 -5.08
C LYS A 158 -8.17 -19.68 -4.54
N GLY A 159 -9.38 -19.11 -4.52
CA GLY A 159 -9.64 -17.77 -4.00
C GLY A 159 -9.38 -16.63 -5.00
N VAL A 160 -8.98 -16.93 -6.24
CA VAL A 160 -8.95 -15.96 -7.34
C VAL A 160 -10.34 -15.87 -7.98
N ASP A 161 -10.94 -14.69 -7.97
CA ASP A 161 -12.20 -14.41 -8.68
C ASP A 161 -11.91 -13.93 -10.12
N LYS A 162 -11.03 -12.94 -10.22
CA LYS A 162 -10.69 -12.28 -11.50
C LYS A 162 -9.22 -11.90 -11.55
N ILE A 163 -8.69 -11.88 -12.78
CA ILE A 163 -7.37 -11.32 -13.10
C ILE A 163 -7.60 -10.13 -14.03
N ILE A 164 -6.89 -9.05 -13.78
CA ILE A 164 -6.83 -7.86 -14.63
C ILE A 164 -5.36 -7.66 -15.03
N LEU A 165 -5.11 -7.49 -16.32
CA LEU A 165 -3.81 -7.08 -16.86
C LEU A 165 -3.79 -5.56 -16.93
N ARG A 166 -2.73 -4.92 -16.40
CA ARG A 166 -2.53 -3.46 -16.49
C ARG A 166 -1.48 -3.10 -17.53
#